data_AF-A0A933WG46-F1
#
_entry.id   AF-A0A933WG46-F1
#
_cell.length_a   1.000
_cell.length_b   1.000
_cell.length_c   1.000
_cell.angle_alpha   90.00
_cell.angle_beta   90.00
_cell.angle_gamma   90.00
#
_symmetry.space_group_name_H-M   'P 1'
#
loop_
_entity.id
_entity.type
_entity.pdbx_description
1 polymer ?
#
loop_
_entity_poly.entity_id
_entity_poly.type
_entity_poly.pdbx_seq_one_letter_code
_entity_poly.pdbx_strand_id
1 'polypeptide(L)'
;LSYLMGRLLVKIKDIGLVNIVAGKRIVPELLQKDVNPEIIFSAFWNIYGKPDKYQKTKEELKKVRIKLGKSGASRKAAVSILKIL
;
A
#
# COMPACT_ATOMS: atom_id res chain seq x y z
N LEU A 1 -7.18 21.60 -2.55
CA LEU A 1 -5.94 22.42 -2.50
C LEU A 1 -4.86 21.77 -1.62
N SER A 2 -5.19 21.32 -0.39
CA SER A 2 -4.23 20.74 0.57
C SER A 2 -3.44 19.52 0.05
N TYR A 3 -4.03 18.64 -0.76
CA TYR A 3 -3.32 17.49 -1.34
C TYR A 3 -2.22 17.89 -2.34
N LEU A 4 -2.48 18.89 -3.20
CA LEU A 4 -1.50 19.38 -4.16
C LEU A 4 -0.28 19.98 -3.43
N MET A 5 -0.53 20.74 -2.36
CA MET A 5 0.55 21.31 -1.54
C MET A 5 1.31 20.21 -0.77
N GLY A 6 0.60 19.25 -0.16
CA GLY A 6 1.22 18.12 0.53
C GLY A 6 2.05 17.24 -0.42
N ARG A 7 1.60 17.01 -1.66
CA ARG A 7 2.33 16.24 -2.67
C ARG A 7 3.58 16.95 -3.19
N LEU A 8 3.59 18.28 -3.23
CA LEU A 8 4.78 19.05 -3.60
C LEU A 8 5.85 19.02 -2.50
N LEU A 9 5.43 18.96 -1.23
CA LEU A 9 6.32 18.91 -0.07
C LEU A 9 6.84 17.49 0.23
N VAL A 10 6.07 16.45 -0.11
CA VAL A 10 6.39 15.05 0.18
C VAL A 10 6.65 14.29 -1.14
N LYS A 11 7.92 13.99 -1.43
CA LYS A 11 8.32 13.15 -2.59
C LYS A 11 8.04 11.66 -2.35
N ILE A 12 6.78 11.27 -2.22
CA ILE A 12 6.37 9.86 -2.15
C ILE A 12 5.64 9.45 -3.43
N LYS A 13 6.08 8.34 -4.03
CA LYS A 13 5.52 7.79 -5.28
C LYS A 13 4.16 7.11 -5.06
N ASP A 14 3.99 6.51 -3.90
CA ASP A 14 2.83 5.73 -3.48
C ASP A 14 2.52 6.08 -2.02
N ILE A 15 1.24 6.08 -1.64
CA ILE A 15 0.76 6.47 -0.30
C ILE A 15 0.27 5.26 0.48
N GLY A 16 -0.28 4.25 -0.21
CA GLY A 16 -0.75 3.03 0.41
C GLY A 16 0.42 2.21 0.95
N LEU A 17 0.38 1.84 2.23
CA LEU A 17 1.44 1.06 2.89
C LEU A 17 1.82 -0.20 2.09
N VAL A 18 0.82 -0.88 1.51
CA VAL A 18 1.06 -2.09 0.70
C VAL A 18 1.89 -1.82 -0.56
N ASN A 19 1.70 -0.68 -1.22
CA ASN A 19 2.47 -0.27 -2.39
C ASN A 19 3.87 0.21 -1.99
N ILE A 20 3.98 0.95 -0.87
CA ILE A 20 5.25 1.41 -0.31
C ILE A 20 6.14 0.20 0.04
N VAL A 21 5.64 -0.77 0.80
CA VAL A 21 6.39 -1.98 1.18
C VAL A 21 6.77 -2.83 -0.05
N ALA A 22 5.91 -2.83 -1.07
CA ALA A 22 6.18 -3.54 -2.30
C ALA A 22 7.23 -2.86 -3.19
N GLY A 23 7.41 -1.53 -3.07
CA GLY A 23 8.20 -0.72 -3.99
C GLY A 23 7.57 -0.57 -5.38
N LYS A 24 6.30 -0.95 -5.52
CA LYS A 24 5.53 -0.88 -6.77
C LYS A 24 4.03 -0.81 -6.47
N ARG A 25 3.27 -0.27 -7.42
CA ARG A 25 1.81 -0.17 -7.31
C ARG A 25 1.15 -1.53 -7.59
N ILE A 26 0.76 -2.24 -6.53
CA ILE A 26 0.01 -3.50 -6.56
C ILE A 26 -1.49 -3.23 -6.61
N VAL A 27 -1.95 -2.23 -5.86
CA VAL A 27 -3.36 -1.81 -5.78
C VAL A 27 -3.52 -0.35 -6.21
N PRO A 28 -4.65 0.02 -6.82
CA PRO A 28 -4.92 1.41 -7.20
C PRO A 28 -5.00 2.30 -5.95
N GLU A 29 -4.55 3.55 -6.10
CA GLU A 29 -4.67 4.59 -5.08
C GLU A 29 -5.54 5.71 -5.65
N LEU A 30 -6.82 5.70 -5.28
CA LEU A 30 -7.80 6.68 -5.74
C LEU A 30 -7.86 7.82 -4.71
N LEU A 31 -7.55 9.04 -5.12
CA LEU A 31 -7.43 10.19 -4.23
C LEU A 31 -8.17 11.39 -4.81
N GLN A 32 -8.75 12.21 -3.93
CA GLN A 32 -9.41 13.47 -4.30
C GLN A 32 -10.46 13.23 -5.39
N LYS A 33 -10.29 13.84 -6.56
CA LYS A 33 -11.18 13.71 -7.72
C LYS A 33 -11.34 12.28 -8.25
N ASP A 34 -10.39 11.39 -7.96
CA ASP A 34 -10.44 10.00 -8.42
C ASP A 34 -11.36 9.13 -7.54
N VAL A 35 -11.85 9.66 -6.41
CA VAL A 35 -12.81 8.98 -5.53
C VAL A 35 -14.22 9.28 -6.03
N ASN A 36 -14.60 8.64 -7.13
CA ASN A 36 -15.95 8.67 -7.69
C ASN A 36 -16.41 7.26 -8.11
N PRO A 37 -17.73 7.02 -8.21
CA PRO A 37 -18.28 5.68 -8.44
C PRO A 37 -17.73 4.99 -9.69
N GLU A 38 -17.60 5.72 -10.80
CA GLU A 38 -17.17 5.17 -12.09
C GLU A 38 -15.72 4.69 -12.02
N ILE A 39 -14.83 5.50 -11.44
CA ILE A 39 -13.41 5.15 -11.29
C ILE A 39 -13.23 4.04 -10.27
N ILE A 40 -13.96 4.06 -9.15
CA ILE A 40 -13.93 3.00 -8.14
C ILE A 40 -14.35 1.67 -8.76
N PHE A 41 -15.47 1.65 -9.49
CA PHE A 41 -15.95 0.44 -10.15
C PHE A 41 -14.95 -0.08 -11.19
N SER A 42 -14.43 0.81 -12.05
CA SER A 42 -13.43 0.43 -13.05
C SER A 42 -12.16 -0.13 -12.41
N ALA A 43 -11.68 0.48 -11.33
CA ALA A 43 -10.51 0.03 -10.59
C ALA A 43 -10.74 -1.34 -9.93
N PHE A 44 -11.90 -1.53 -9.30
CA PHE A 44 -12.33 -2.81 -8.76
C PHE A 44 -12.41 -3.88 -9.85
N TRP A 45 -13.13 -3.61 -10.93
CA TRP A 45 -13.36 -4.57 -12.01
C TRP A 45 -12.07 -4.97 -12.73
N ASN A 46 -11.13 -4.02 -12.91
CA ASN A 46 -9.84 -4.33 -13.52
C ASN A 46 -8.97 -5.29 -12.69
N ILE A 47 -9.24 -5.41 -11.39
CA ILE A 47 -8.60 -6.41 -10.52
C ILE A 47 -9.50 -7.66 -10.43
N TYR A 48 -10.73 -7.49 -9.97
CA TYR A 48 -11.63 -8.59 -9.61
C TYR A 48 -12.21 -9.32 -10.83
N GLY A 49 -12.62 -8.58 -11.86
CA GLY A 49 -13.23 -9.14 -13.08
C GLY A 49 -12.24 -9.87 -14.00
N LYS A 50 -10.97 -9.94 -13.64
CA LYS A 50 -9.91 -10.60 -14.41
C LYS A 50 -9.19 -11.62 -13.52
N PRO A 51 -9.49 -12.93 -13.62
CA PRO A 51 -8.98 -13.95 -12.71
C PRO A 51 -7.45 -13.92 -12.53
N ASP A 52 -6.70 -13.78 -13.63
CA ASP A 52 -5.23 -13.72 -13.59
C ASP A 52 -4.71 -12.50 -12.81
N LYS A 53 -5.34 -11.34 -13.00
CA LYS A 53 -4.97 -10.13 -12.26
C LYS A 53 -5.33 -10.24 -10.79
N TYR A 54 -6.52 -10.75 -10.49
CA TYR A 54 -6.95 -10.98 -9.11
C TYR A 54 -5.96 -11.89 -8.37
N GLN A 55 -5.60 -13.02 -8.99
CA GLN A 55 -4.67 -13.97 -8.42
C GLN A 55 -3.27 -13.36 -8.24
N LYS A 56 -2.76 -12.64 -9.25
CA LYS A 56 -1.49 -11.92 -9.16
C LYS A 56 -1.50 -10.88 -8.04
N THR A 57 -2.56 -10.09 -7.90
CA THR A 57 -2.70 -9.12 -6.81
C THR A 57 -2.67 -9.82 -5.45
N LYS A 58 -3.36 -10.95 -5.29
CA LYS A 58 -3.32 -11.75 -4.04
C LYS A 58 -1.91 -12.23 -3.72
N GLU A 59 -1.17 -12.72 -4.71
CA GLU A 59 0.21 -13.19 -4.54
C GLU A 59 1.16 -12.06 -4.13
N GLU A 60 1.04 -10.90 -4.76
CA GLU A 60 1.82 -9.73 -4.40
C GLU A 60 1.50 -9.24 -2.97
N LEU A 61 0.23 -9.23 -2.58
CA LEU A 61 -0.17 -8.90 -1.21
C LEU A 61 0.35 -9.93 -0.17
N LYS A 62 0.41 -11.22 -0.53
CA LYS A 62 1.08 -12.24 0.31
C LYS A 62 2.56 -11.93 0.49
N LYS A 63 3.28 -11.53 -0.57
CA LYS A 63 4.69 -11.13 -0.48
C LYS A 63 4.87 -9.91 0.42
N VAL A 64 3.97 -8.92 0.35
CA VAL A 64 3.97 -7.76 1.26
C VAL A 64 3.81 -8.20 2.71
N ARG A 65 2.86 -9.11 3.00
CA ARG A 65 2.67 -9.66 4.36
C ARG A 65 3.93 -10.36 4.88
N ILE A 66 4.62 -11.12 4.03
CA ILE A 66 5.88 -11.78 4.39
C ILE A 66 6.97 -10.73 4.71
N LYS A 67 7.10 -9.69 3.88
CA LYS A 67 8.07 -8.60 4.11
C LYS A 67 7.82 -7.83 5.41
N LEU A 68 6.57 -7.56 5.77
CA LEU A 68 6.21 -6.91 7.04
C LEU A 68 6.59 -7.75 8.27
N GLY A 69 6.74 -9.06 8.08
CA GLY A 69 7.14 -9.99 9.12
C GLY A 69 6.01 -10.35 10.09
N LYS A 70 6.39 -11.08 11.14
CA LYS A 70 5.46 -11.50 12.20
C LYS A 70 5.13 -10.34 13.15
N SER A 71 3.99 -10.46 13.83
CA SER A 71 3.52 -9.53 14.87
C SER A 71 4.55 -9.27 15.98
N GLY A 72 4.24 -8.32 16.86
CA GLY A 72 5.09 -7.94 17.99
C GLY A 72 6.11 -6.85 17.65
N ALA A 73 5.80 -5.96 16.70
CA ALA A 73 6.66 -4.84 16.31
C ALA A 73 7.10 -4.02 17.54
N SER A 74 6.17 -3.62 18.41
CA SER A 74 6.48 -2.82 19.61
C SER A 74 7.42 -3.56 20.57
N ARG A 75 7.21 -4.86 20.79
CA ARG A 75 8.10 -5.70 21.62
C ARG A 75 9.51 -5.79 21.01
N LYS A 76 9.60 -6.03 19.70
CA LYS A 76 10.88 -6.10 18.98
C LYS A 76 11.63 -4.76 19.05
N ALA A 77 10.90 -3.65 18.95
CA ALA A 77 11.47 -2.31 19.12
C ALA A 77 12.03 -2.12 20.54
N ALA A 78 11.25 -2.44 21.58
CA ALA A 78 11.71 -2.36 22.97
C ALA A 78 12.96 -3.21 23.23
N VAL A 79 12.98 -4.46 22.76
CA VAL A 79 14.16 -5.34 22.85
C VAL A 79 15.37 -4.77 22.09
N SER A 80 15.15 -4.09 20.97
CA SER A 80 16.25 -3.48 20.19
C SER A 80 16.84 -2.26 20.90
N ILE A 81 16.02 -1.46 21.57
CA ILE A 81 16.48 -0.33 22.39
C ILE A 81 17.32 -0.82 23.57
N LEU A 82 16.89 -1.88 24.26
CA LEU A 82 17.66 -2.47 25.37
C LEU A 82 19.04 -3.01 24.96
N LYS A 83 19.27 -3.30 23.68
CA LYS A 83 20.57 -3.80 23.18
C LYS A 83 21.59 -2.70 22.91
N ILE A 84 21.14 -1.44 22.80
CA ILE A 84 21.99 -0.28 22.50
C ILE A 84 22.18 0.62 23.73
N LEU A 85 21.54 0.28 24.85
CA LEU A 85 21.80 0.81 26.19
C LEU A 85 22.86 -0.06 26.87
#